data_AF-A0A6J1A538-F1
#
_entry.id   AF-A0A6J1A538-F1
#
_cell.length_a   1.000
_cell.length_b   1.000
_cell.length_c   1.000
_cell.angle_alpha   90.00
_cell.angle_beta   90.00
_cell.angle_gamma   90.00
#
_symmetry.space_group_name_H-M   'P 1'
#
loop_
_entity.id
_entity.type
_entity.pdbx_description
1 polymer ?
#
loop_
_entity_poly.entity_id
_entity_poly.type
_entity_poly.pdbx_seq_one_letter_code
_entity_poly.pdbx_strand_id
1 'polypeptide(L)'
;MFRSLSLKRSFQTHLKTLIHCPQPPPPLPLPFSPIRTLSTASSSDSELRKYLGYTALLIFCGATTYYSFPFPDNAKHKKAQIFRYAPLPDDLHTVSNWSGTHEVQTRHFHQPENLQQLEQLVKESNDKRTKVRPVGSGLSPNGIGLARGGMVNLALMDKVVEVDKEKKRVRVQAGIRVQQLVDEIKEYGLTLQNFASIREQQIGGILQVGAHGTGSKLPPIDEQVIRMKLVTPAKGTIELSREEDPELFYLARCGLGGLGVVAEVTIQCVERQELVEHTSVSNMKDIKKNHKKMLSENKHVKYLYIPYTDTVVVVTCNPVSKWRGPPKFKPKYTKDEAMQHVRDLYKESLKKYRAREITSTSPDSNDPDINEFSFTELRDKLLALDPLNKDHVMKVNHAEAEFWRKSEGYRIGWSDEILGFDCGGQQWVSETCFPAGTLSKPSMKDLEYIEELKQLIEKEEIPAPAPIEQRWTACSQSPMSPASSSAEDDIFSWVWVSLSFAKPRENSKRRRSRGAKGD
;
A
#
# COMPACT_ATOMS: atom_id res chain seq x y z
N MET A 1 -69.63 6.15 6.48
CA MET A 1 -70.12 6.73 5.21
C MET A 1 -69.26 7.95 4.91
N PHE A 2 -68.26 7.80 4.03
CA PHE A 2 -67.73 8.82 3.11
C PHE A 2 -66.53 8.18 2.40
N ARG A 3 -66.65 8.06 1.07
CA ARG A 3 -65.72 7.37 0.18
C ARG A 3 -64.49 8.24 -0.06
N SER A 4 -63.32 7.70 0.23
CA SER A 4 -62.03 8.21 -0.23
C SER A 4 -61.49 7.25 -1.29
N LEU A 5 -61.30 7.76 -2.50
CA LEU A 5 -60.78 7.06 -3.67
C LEU A 5 -59.29 6.76 -3.48
N SER A 6 -58.97 5.49 -3.18
CA SER A 6 -57.61 4.96 -3.26
C SER A 6 -57.27 4.61 -4.72
N LEU A 7 -56.50 5.48 -5.37
CA LEU A 7 -55.81 5.14 -6.62
C LEU A 7 -54.53 4.36 -6.28
N LYS A 8 -54.63 3.03 -6.29
CA LYS A 8 -53.46 2.13 -6.36
C LYS A 8 -52.75 2.36 -7.70
N ARG A 9 -51.65 3.12 -7.70
CA ARG A 9 -50.69 3.11 -8.80
C ARG A 9 -49.85 1.84 -8.72
N SER A 10 -50.24 0.85 -9.52
CA SER A 10 -49.35 -0.20 -10.01
C SER A 10 -48.21 0.45 -10.80
N PHE A 11 -46.97 0.31 -10.33
CA PHE A 11 -45.77 0.49 -11.15
C PHE A 11 -45.19 -0.89 -11.46
N GLN A 12 -45.82 -1.56 -12.43
CA GLN A 12 -45.10 -2.49 -13.30
C GLN A 12 -44.29 -1.66 -14.28
N THR A 13 -42.98 -1.52 -14.05
CA THR A 13 -42.08 -1.00 -15.07
C THR A 13 -41.62 -2.13 -15.99
N HIS A 14 -42.06 -1.98 -17.22
CA HIS A 14 -41.72 -2.70 -18.43
C HIS A 14 -40.24 -3.11 -18.54
N LEU A 15 -40.01 -4.41 -18.38
CA LEU A 15 -38.94 -5.13 -19.04
C LEU A 15 -39.39 -5.36 -20.50
N LYS A 16 -38.85 -4.61 -21.47
CA LYS A 16 -38.83 -5.04 -22.88
C LYS A 16 -37.88 -4.20 -23.74
N THR A 17 -36.95 -4.94 -24.35
CA THR A 17 -36.42 -4.79 -25.72
C THR A 17 -35.59 -3.55 -26.06
N LEU A 18 -34.28 -3.64 -25.77
CA LEU A 18 -33.28 -3.07 -26.66
C LEU A 18 -33.24 -3.92 -27.94
N ILE A 19 -33.53 -3.27 -29.06
CA ILE A 19 -33.48 -3.84 -30.41
C ILE A 19 -32.02 -4.14 -30.74
N HIS A 20 -31.77 -5.40 -31.06
CA HIS A 20 -30.50 -5.94 -31.49
C HIS A 20 -30.23 -5.47 -32.93
N CYS A 21 -29.13 -4.76 -33.15
CA CYS A 21 -28.62 -4.48 -34.50
C CYS A 21 -27.90 -5.75 -34.99
N PRO A 22 -28.29 -6.39 -36.10
CA PRO A 22 -27.67 -7.63 -36.55
C PRO A 22 -26.27 -7.35 -37.11
N GLN A 23 -25.26 -8.00 -36.53
CA GLN A 23 -23.91 -8.10 -37.10
C GLN A 23 -23.96 -8.93 -38.39
N PRO A 24 -23.19 -8.60 -39.44
CA PRO A 24 -23.11 -9.42 -40.64
C PRO A 24 -22.36 -10.74 -40.33
N PRO A 25 -22.69 -11.85 -41.04
CA PRO A 25 -22.08 -13.15 -40.79
C PRO A 25 -20.61 -13.16 -41.22
N PRO A 26 -19.77 -14.04 -40.63
CA PRO A 26 -18.40 -14.23 -41.08
C PRO A 26 -18.41 -14.83 -42.50
N PRO A 27 -17.46 -14.44 -43.38
CA PRO A 27 -17.41 -14.99 -44.73
C PRO A 27 -17.03 -16.48 -44.68
N LEU A 28 -17.76 -17.27 -45.49
CA LEU A 28 -17.50 -18.70 -45.73
C LEU A 28 -16.12 -18.92 -46.39
N PRO A 29 -15.48 -20.09 -46.15
CA PRO A 29 -14.20 -20.42 -46.76
C PRO A 29 -14.37 -20.66 -48.27
N LEU A 30 -13.60 -19.93 -49.07
CA LEU A 30 -13.52 -20.14 -50.52
C LEU A 30 -12.69 -21.41 -50.85
N PRO A 31 -13.00 -22.09 -51.96
CA PRO A 31 -12.60 -23.47 -52.20
C PRO A 31 -11.10 -23.59 -52.54
N PHE A 32 -10.51 -24.70 -52.07
CA PHE A 32 -9.21 -25.18 -52.49
C PHE A 32 -9.14 -25.29 -54.02
N SER A 33 -8.09 -24.71 -54.61
CA SER A 33 -7.66 -24.93 -55.99
C SER A 33 -6.13 -25.04 -56.01
N PRO A 34 -5.57 -25.79 -56.97
CA PRO A 34 -4.55 -26.79 -56.69
C PRO A 34 -3.16 -26.21 -56.48
N ILE A 35 -2.39 -26.94 -55.69
CA ILE A 35 -0.94 -26.80 -55.50
C ILE A 35 -0.27 -26.61 -56.87
N ARG A 36 0.22 -25.40 -57.11
CA ARG A 36 1.20 -25.15 -58.17
C ARG A 36 2.57 -25.48 -57.59
N THR A 37 3.14 -26.55 -58.09
CA THR A 37 4.52 -26.98 -57.88
C THR A 37 5.52 -25.88 -58.25
N LEU A 38 6.65 -25.91 -57.53
CA LEU A 38 7.67 -24.88 -57.41
C LEU A 38 8.17 -24.28 -58.74
N SER A 39 8.45 -22.97 -58.70
CA SER A 39 9.62 -22.40 -59.35
C SER A 39 10.49 -21.76 -58.27
N THR A 40 11.62 -22.39 -57.96
CA THR A 40 12.70 -21.81 -57.16
C THR A 40 13.29 -20.61 -57.90
N ALA A 41 12.75 -19.42 -57.66
CA ALA A 41 13.45 -18.16 -57.91
C ALA A 41 14.17 -17.75 -56.63
N SER A 42 15.45 -17.39 -56.75
CA SER A 42 16.39 -17.15 -55.65
C SER A 42 15.85 -16.16 -54.59
N SER A 43 15.72 -16.61 -53.33
CA SER A 43 15.24 -15.77 -52.21
C SER A 43 16.19 -14.62 -51.84
N SER A 44 17.39 -14.59 -52.40
CA SER A 44 18.35 -13.50 -52.23
C SER A 44 17.87 -12.21 -52.89
N ASP A 45 17.20 -12.30 -54.04
CA ASP A 45 16.87 -11.13 -54.87
C ASP A 45 15.66 -10.34 -54.32
N SER A 46 14.74 -11.01 -53.63
CA SER A 46 13.60 -10.37 -52.95
C SER A 46 14.00 -9.65 -51.67
N GLU A 47 14.88 -10.24 -50.86
CA GLU A 47 15.41 -9.58 -49.66
C GLU A 47 16.32 -8.41 -50.03
N LEU A 48 17.14 -8.53 -51.08
CA LEU A 48 17.98 -7.43 -51.56
C LEU A 48 17.14 -6.21 -51.99
N ARG A 49 16.04 -6.43 -52.73
CA ARG A 49 15.10 -5.36 -53.11
C ARG A 49 14.41 -4.71 -51.92
N LYS A 50 14.09 -5.49 -50.88
CA LYS A 50 13.49 -4.98 -49.64
C LYS A 50 14.46 -4.08 -48.87
N TYR A 51 15.72 -4.49 -48.71
CA TYR A 51 16.74 -3.65 -48.08
C TYR A 51 17.12 -2.43 -48.93
N LEU A 52 17.15 -2.56 -50.27
CA LEU A 52 17.28 -1.41 -51.17
C LEU A 52 16.11 -0.44 -51.00
N GLY A 53 14.88 -0.94 -50.86
CA GLY A 53 13.69 -0.13 -50.57
C GLY A 53 13.76 0.60 -49.24
N TYR A 54 14.18 -0.06 -48.15
CA TYR A 54 14.38 0.59 -46.85
C TYR A 54 15.52 1.60 -46.87
N THR A 55 16.60 1.30 -47.60
CA THR A 55 17.73 2.23 -47.76
C THR A 55 17.30 3.46 -48.54
N ALA A 56 16.57 3.28 -49.64
CA ALA A 56 16.01 4.37 -50.42
C ALA A 56 15.04 5.22 -49.57
N LEU A 57 14.16 4.60 -48.78
CA LEU A 57 13.26 5.30 -47.88
C LEU A 57 14.02 6.13 -46.82
N LEU A 58 15.04 5.57 -46.20
CA LEU A 58 15.88 6.29 -45.23
C LEU A 58 16.59 7.48 -45.86
N ILE A 59 17.17 7.30 -47.05
CA ILE A 59 17.84 8.37 -47.79
C ILE A 59 16.84 9.46 -48.17
N PHE A 60 15.66 9.09 -48.69
CA PHE A 60 14.65 10.04 -49.12
C PHE A 60 14.06 10.82 -47.94
N CYS A 61 13.79 10.16 -46.82
CA CYS A 61 13.38 10.81 -45.57
C CYS A 61 14.47 11.75 -45.07
N GLY A 62 15.74 11.31 -45.01
CA GLY A 62 16.86 12.14 -44.59
C GLY A 62 17.04 13.38 -45.47
N ALA A 63 16.97 13.22 -46.80
CA ALA A 63 17.03 14.32 -47.74
C ALA A 63 15.83 15.28 -47.59
N THR A 64 14.62 14.74 -47.47
CA THR A 64 13.40 15.54 -47.28
C THR A 64 13.44 16.33 -45.97
N THR A 65 13.93 15.73 -44.88
CA THR A 65 14.13 16.44 -43.61
C THR A 65 15.20 17.52 -43.74
N TYR A 66 16.32 17.23 -44.42
CA TYR A 66 17.40 18.21 -44.62
C TYR A 66 16.95 19.43 -45.43
N TYR A 67 16.17 19.23 -46.50
CA TYR A 67 15.71 20.31 -47.37
C TYR A 67 14.44 21.02 -46.84
N SER A 68 13.57 20.31 -46.10
CA SER A 68 12.40 20.93 -45.45
C SER A 68 12.78 21.74 -44.20
N PHE A 69 13.91 21.41 -43.56
CA PHE A 69 14.41 22.10 -42.36
C PHE A 69 15.89 22.45 -42.53
N PRO A 70 16.24 23.39 -43.43
CA PRO A 70 17.62 23.79 -43.63
C PRO A 70 18.18 24.36 -42.32
N PHE A 71 19.29 23.78 -41.87
CA PHE A 71 19.97 24.28 -40.69
C PHE A 71 20.46 25.72 -40.93
N PRO A 72 20.29 26.65 -39.98
CA PRO A 72 20.85 28.00 -40.09
C PRO A 72 22.39 27.94 -40.21
N ASP A 73 23.01 28.92 -40.87
CA ASP A 73 24.46 28.92 -41.18
C ASP A 73 25.38 28.73 -39.96
N ASN A 74 24.87 29.03 -38.75
CA ASN A 74 25.56 28.85 -37.48
C ASN A 74 25.50 27.41 -36.91
N ALA A 75 24.81 26.47 -37.56
CA ALA A 75 24.60 25.12 -37.05
C ALA A 75 25.82 24.20 -37.20
N LYS A 76 26.75 24.49 -38.12
CA LYS A 76 27.96 23.68 -38.37
C LYS A 76 28.88 23.53 -37.14
N HIS A 77 28.69 24.33 -36.09
CA HIS A 77 29.50 24.32 -34.88
C HIS A 77 28.77 23.87 -33.60
N LYS A 78 27.49 23.47 -33.66
CA LYS A 78 26.78 22.97 -32.48
C LYS A 78 26.88 21.44 -32.40
N LYS A 79 27.63 20.93 -31.41
CA LYS A 79 27.56 19.51 -31.00
C LYS A 79 26.09 19.15 -30.75
N ALA A 80 25.64 18.01 -31.26
CA ALA A 80 24.34 17.44 -30.95
C ALA A 80 24.19 17.35 -29.42
N GLN A 81 23.32 18.16 -28.84
CA GLN A 81 22.98 18.04 -27.44
C GLN A 81 21.90 16.97 -27.33
N ILE A 82 22.19 15.92 -26.56
CA ILE A 82 21.19 14.95 -26.11
C ILE A 82 20.06 15.76 -25.48
N PHE A 83 18.82 15.55 -25.95
CA PHE A 83 17.62 16.17 -25.42
C PHE A 83 17.53 15.83 -23.92
N ARG A 84 18.04 16.72 -23.05
CA ARG A 84 17.83 16.63 -21.61
C ARG A 84 16.47 17.25 -21.38
N TYR A 85 15.55 16.51 -20.78
CA TYR A 85 14.28 17.06 -20.27
C TYR A 85 14.58 18.39 -19.59
N ALA A 86 13.91 19.45 -20.03
CA ALA A 86 14.02 20.75 -19.37
C ALA A 86 13.73 20.52 -17.87
N PRO A 87 14.54 21.09 -16.96
CA PRO A 87 14.25 20.98 -15.54
C PRO A 87 12.81 21.46 -15.29
N LEU A 88 12.09 20.73 -14.44
CA LEU A 88 10.74 21.15 -14.05
C LEU A 88 10.83 22.57 -13.45
N PRO A 89 9.82 23.42 -13.68
CA PRO A 89 9.76 24.73 -13.04
C PRO A 89 9.89 24.61 -11.52
N ASP A 90 10.58 25.56 -10.87
CA ASP A 90 10.83 25.53 -9.42
C ASP A 90 9.54 25.55 -8.58
N ASP A 91 8.44 26.05 -9.16
CA ASP A 91 7.12 26.11 -8.52
C ASP A 91 6.27 24.84 -8.73
N LEU A 92 6.81 23.82 -9.41
CA LEU A 92 6.13 22.56 -9.66
C LEU A 92 6.54 21.50 -8.65
N HIS A 93 5.61 21.10 -7.80
CA HIS A 93 5.79 20.05 -6.80
C HIS A 93 5.41 18.68 -7.37
N THR A 94 6.35 17.74 -7.35
CA THR A 94 6.09 16.33 -7.66
C THR A 94 5.86 15.54 -6.38
N VAL A 95 4.68 14.94 -6.25
CA VAL A 95 4.33 14.05 -5.14
C VAL A 95 4.02 12.67 -5.70
N SER A 96 4.74 11.66 -5.22
CA SER A 96 4.52 10.26 -5.58
C SER A 96 4.11 9.49 -4.34
N ASN A 97 3.21 8.51 -4.51
CA ASN A 97 2.85 7.63 -3.42
C ASN A 97 3.99 6.65 -3.08
N TRP A 98 3.94 6.01 -1.92
CA TRP A 98 5.02 5.12 -1.45
C TRP A 98 5.29 3.94 -2.39
N SER A 99 4.24 3.39 -3.01
CA SER A 99 4.37 2.31 -4.00
C SER A 99 4.92 2.77 -5.36
N GLY A 100 4.95 4.07 -5.63
CA GLY A 100 5.35 4.64 -6.92
C GLY A 100 4.33 4.46 -8.06
N THR A 101 3.14 3.92 -7.78
CA THR A 101 2.09 3.69 -8.79
C THR A 101 1.32 4.96 -9.17
N HIS A 102 1.33 5.96 -8.29
CA HIS A 102 0.69 7.24 -8.53
C HIS A 102 1.71 8.35 -8.33
N GLU A 103 1.78 9.26 -9.30
CA GLU A 103 2.55 10.49 -9.21
C GLU A 103 1.70 11.64 -9.74
N VAL A 104 1.77 12.77 -9.07
CA VAL A 104 1.13 14.01 -9.51
C VAL A 104 2.11 15.16 -9.43
N GLN A 105 2.02 16.05 -10.42
CA GLN A 105 2.73 17.32 -10.42
C GLN A 105 1.71 18.44 -10.23
N THR A 106 1.92 19.33 -9.25
CA THR A 106 1.02 20.45 -8.94
C THR A 106 1.79 21.72 -8.66
N ARG A 107 1.22 22.88 -9.02
CA ARG A 107 1.69 24.20 -8.56
C ARG A 107 0.97 24.67 -7.29
N HIS A 108 -0.06 23.94 -6.89
CA HIS A 108 -0.94 24.27 -5.76
C HIS A 108 -0.70 23.25 -4.65
N PHE A 109 0.44 23.38 -3.97
CA PHE A 109 0.78 22.58 -2.79
C PHE A 109 0.86 23.50 -1.58
N HIS A 110 -0.09 23.36 -0.67
CA HIS A 110 -0.26 24.26 0.48
C HIS A 110 0.13 23.57 1.78
N GLN A 111 0.81 24.29 2.67
CA GLN A 111 1.21 23.81 3.99
C GLN A 111 0.85 24.88 5.04
N PRO A 112 -0.40 24.93 5.51
CA PRO A 112 -0.79 25.88 6.55
C PRO A 112 -0.05 25.55 7.86
N GLU A 113 0.41 26.58 8.56
CA GLU A 113 1.10 26.48 9.85
C GLU A 113 0.13 26.50 11.04
N ASN A 114 -1.11 26.92 10.81
CA ASN A 114 -2.12 27.08 11.85
C ASN A 114 -3.54 26.99 11.27
N LEU A 115 -4.51 26.95 12.17
CA LEU A 115 -5.93 26.82 11.83
C LEU A 115 -6.42 27.98 10.98
N GLN A 116 -6.00 29.22 11.27
CA GLN A 116 -6.44 30.42 10.54
C GLN A 116 -6.00 30.38 9.07
N GLN A 117 -4.76 29.95 8.81
CA GLN A 117 -4.27 29.76 7.45
C GLN A 117 -5.02 28.64 6.71
N LEU A 118 -5.38 27.55 7.40
CA LEU A 118 -6.18 26.47 6.82
C LEU A 118 -7.60 26.95 6.48
N GLU A 119 -8.25 27.70 7.38
CA GLU A 119 -9.57 28.30 7.15
C GLU A 119 -9.56 29.24 5.94
N GLN A 120 -8.57 30.13 5.87
CA GLN A 120 -8.40 31.05 4.76
C GLN A 120 -8.18 30.31 3.44
N LEU A 121 -7.33 29.27 3.44
CA LEU A 121 -7.08 28.45 2.26
C LEU A 121 -8.36 27.77 1.76
N VAL A 122 -9.14 27.16 2.65
CA VAL A 122 -10.39 26.47 2.29
C VAL A 122 -11.41 27.47 1.76
N LYS A 123 -11.53 28.64 2.40
CA LYS A 123 -12.42 29.72 1.96
C LYS A 123 -12.04 30.22 0.57
N GLU A 124 -10.77 30.57 0.34
CA GLU A 124 -10.30 31.03 -0.96
C GLU A 124 -10.48 29.99 -2.06
N SER A 125 -10.22 28.72 -1.74
CA SER A 125 -10.41 27.61 -2.69
C SER A 125 -11.88 27.47 -3.08
N ASN A 126 -12.79 27.64 -2.13
CA ASN A 126 -14.23 27.64 -2.38
C ASN A 126 -14.66 28.84 -3.25
N ASP A 127 -14.21 30.05 -2.90
CA ASP A 127 -14.51 31.28 -3.64
C ASP A 127 -13.99 31.20 -5.09
N LYS A 128 -12.79 30.64 -5.29
CA LYS A 128 -12.14 30.43 -6.60
C LYS A 128 -12.62 29.15 -7.31
N ARG A 129 -13.51 28.35 -6.70
CA ARG A 129 -13.95 27.03 -7.19
C ARG A 129 -12.80 26.08 -7.56
N THR A 130 -11.70 26.17 -6.82
CA THR A 130 -10.52 25.32 -7.02
C THR A 130 -10.60 24.10 -6.11
N LYS A 131 -10.40 22.91 -6.69
CA LYS A 131 -10.42 21.65 -5.93
C LYS A 131 -9.10 21.50 -5.16
N VAL A 132 -9.20 21.32 -3.86
CA VAL A 132 -8.06 20.99 -2.99
C VAL A 132 -8.34 19.68 -2.25
N ARG A 133 -7.32 18.82 -2.14
CA ARG A 133 -7.39 17.56 -1.38
C ARG A 133 -6.41 17.56 -0.22
N PRO A 134 -6.82 17.13 0.98
CA PRO A 134 -5.88 16.80 2.04
C PRO A 134 -4.91 15.70 1.58
N VAL A 135 -3.62 15.91 1.80
CA VAL A 135 -2.58 14.93 1.51
C VAL A 135 -1.63 14.81 2.70
N GLY A 136 -1.40 13.58 3.15
CA GLY A 136 -0.39 13.28 4.17
C GLY A 136 0.95 12.91 3.55
N SER A 137 1.61 11.91 4.15
CA SER A 137 2.96 11.44 3.78
C SER A 137 3.04 10.71 2.42
N GLY A 138 1.96 10.66 1.63
CA GLY A 138 1.91 9.94 0.34
C GLY A 138 1.96 8.42 0.49
N LEU A 139 1.72 7.84 1.66
CA LEU A 139 1.93 6.39 1.87
C LEU A 139 0.85 5.51 1.23
N SER A 140 -0.37 6.02 1.08
CA SER A 140 -1.51 5.23 0.58
C SER A 140 -1.35 4.81 -0.90
N PRO A 141 -1.55 3.51 -1.23
CA PRO A 141 -1.52 3.04 -2.61
C PRO A 141 -2.60 3.66 -3.51
N ASN A 142 -3.75 4.06 -2.95
CA ASN A 142 -4.90 4.54 -3.73
C ASN A 142 -4.76 5.98 -4.28
N GLY A 143 -3.77 6.74 -3.80
CA GLY A 143 -3.51 8.10 -4.28
C GLY A 143 -4.65 9.11 -4.05
N ILE A 144 -5.60 8.85 -3.13
CA ILE A 144 -6.82 9.68 -2.99
C ILE A 144 -6.57 11.15 -2.61
N GLY A 145 -5.40 11.44 -2.03
CA GLY A 145 -4.94 12.79 -1.71
C GLY A 145 -4.16 13.45 -2.85
N LEU A 146 -3.72 12.69 -3.85
CA LEU A 146 -2.92 13.19 -4.97
C LEU A 146 -3.82 13.84 -6.01
N ALA A 147 -3.83 15.18 -6.03
CA ALA A 147 -4.68 15.95 -6.92
C ALA A 147 -3.90 17.08 -7.61
N ARG A 148 -3.91 17.08 -8.95
CA ARG A 148 -3.26 18.12 -9.76
C ARG A 148 -3.89 19.50 -9.55
N GLY A 149 -5.18 19.53 -9.19
CA GLY A 149 -5.92 20.79 -8.94
C GLY A 149 -5.50 21.52 -7.68
N GLY A 150 -4.93 20.82 -6.70
CA GLY A 150 -4.54 21.41 -5.43
C GLY A 150 -4.44 20.38 -4.31
N MET A 151 -3.45 20.54 -3.46
CA MET A 151 -3.21 19.70 -2.30
C MET A 151 -2.95 20.56 -1.07
N VAL A 152 -3.48 20.14 0.08
CA VAL A 152 -3.17 20.73 1.39
C VAL A 152 -2.53 19.66 2.27
N ASN A 153 -1.31 19.90 2.71
CA ASN A 153 -0.57 19.02 3.59
C ASN A 153 -0.46 19.66 4.98
N LEU A 154 -0.88 18.91 6.01
CA LEU A 154 -0.98 19.43 7.37
C LEU A 154 0.30 19.23 8.18
N ALA A 155 1.44 18.85 7.60
CA ALA A 155 2.65 18.51 8.35
C ALA A 155 3.19 19.62 9.26
N LEU A 156 2.83 20.89 9.04
CA LEU A 156 3.18 22.02 9.93
C LEU A 156 2.16 22.25 11.07
N MET A 157 1.05 21.51 11.05
CA MET A 157 0.05 21.42 12.12
C MET A 157 0.21 20.05 12.81
N ASP A 158 1.32 19.86 13.53
CA ASP A 158 1.75 18.58 14.10
C ASP A 158 1.88 18.59 15.63
N LYS A 159 1.29 19.56 16.33
CA LYS A 159 1.45 19.69 17.78
C LYS A 159 0.50 18.78 18.57
N VAL A 160 1.00 18.21 19.68
CA VAL A 160 0.14 17.79 20.79
C VAL A 160 -0.35 19.04 21.52
N VAL A 161 -1.66 19.26 21.50
CA VAL A 161 -2.30 20.47 22.05
C VAL A 161 -2.60 20.29 23.54
N GLU A 162 -3.00 19.09 23.95
CA GLU A 162 -3.40 18.80 25.32
C GLU A 162 -3.31 17.30 25.62
N VAL A 163 -2.85 16.95 26.83
CA VAL A 163 -2.88 15.57 27.34
C VAL A 163 -3.63 15.53 28.67
N ASP A 164 -4.80 14.91 28.69
CA ASP A 164 -5.58 14.63 29.90
C ASP A 164 -5.21 13.23 30.40
N LYS A 165 -4.35 13.17 31.43
CA LYS A 165 -3.89 11.90 32.03
C LYS A 165 -5.01 11.15 32.74
N GLU A 166 -5.95 11.87 33.35
CA GLU A 166 -7.02 11.28 34.15
C GLU A 166 -8.03 10.57 33.24
N LYS A 167 -8.47 11.25 32.17
CA LYS A 167 -9.38 10.66 31.17
C LYS A 167 -8.66 9.84 30.12
N LYS A 168 -7.33 9.84 30.12
CA LYS A 168 -6.46 9.19 29.13
C LYS A 168 -6.78 9.65 27.72
N ARG A 169 -6.88 10.96 27.49
CA ARG A 169 -7.22 11.55 26.20
C ARG A 169 -6.13 12.48 25.75
N VAL A 170 -5.81 12.44 24.46
CA VAL A 170 -4.86 13.38 23.85
C VAL A 170 -5.55 14.16 22.75
N ARG A 171 -5.41 15.48 22.76
CA ARG A 171 -5.85 16.36 21.68
C ARG A 171 -4.63 16.80 20.88
N VAL A 172 -4.69 16.59 19.58
CA VAL A 172 -3.56 16.81 18.66
C VAL A 172 -4.03 17.48 17.38
N GLN A 173 -3.11 18.18 16.73
CA GLN A 173 -3.32 18.63 15.36
C GLN A 173 -3.18 17.44 14.39
N ALA A 174 -3.99 17.43 13.33
CA ALA A 174 -4.16 16.27 12.47
C ALA A 174 -2.93 15.92 11.62
N GLY A 175 -1.97 16.83 11.50
CA GLY A 175 -0.73 16.63 10.77
C GLY A 175 0.33 15.83 11.52
N ILE A 176 0.18 15.64 12.84
CA ILE A 176 1.14 14.89 13.64
C ILE A 176 1.27 13.46 13.12
N ARG A 177 2.50 12.95 13.02
CA ARG A 177 2.73 11.54 12.68
C ARG A 177 2.46 10.65 13.89
N VAL A 178 2.08 9.39 13.63
CA VAL A 178 1.86 8.41 14.70
C VAL A 178 3.10 8.28 15.58
N GLN A 179 4.31 8.22 15.00
CA GLN A 179 5.57 8.13 15.76
C GLN A 179 5.73 9.31 16.73
N GLN A 180 5.57 10.54 16.23
CA GLN A 180 5.68 11.75 17.05
C GLN A 180 4.65 11.72 18.20
N LEU A 181 3.40 11.35 17.89
CA LEU A 181 2.35 11.27 18.91
C LEU A 181 2.70 10.26 20.01
N VAL A 182 3.06 9.03 19.66
CA VAL A 182 3.37 8.00 20.67
C VAL A 182 4.62 8.35 21.48
N ASP A 183 5.61 9.02 20.87
CA ASP A 183 6.79 9.52 21.55
C ASP A 183 6.49 10.62 22.56
N GLU A 184 5.56 11.52 22.27
CA GLU A 184 5.19 12.59 23.19
C GLU A 184 4.33 12.09 24.36
N ILE A 185 3.36 11.22 24.10
CA ILE A 185 2.43 10.75 25.15
C ILE A 185 3.03 9.68 26.06
N LYS A 186 4.16 9.07 25.70
CA LYS A 186 4.82 8.05 26.55
C LYS A 186 5.28 8.63 27.89
N GLU A 187 5.69 9.90 27.92
CA GLU A 187 6.08 10.64 29.14
C GLU A 187 4.89 10.83 30.10
N TYR A 188 3.67 10.66 29.58
CA TYR A 188 2.43 10.73 30.35
C TYR A 188 1.98 9.35 30.85
N GLY A 189 2.74 8.28 30.57
CA GLY A 189 2.36 6.90 30.87
C GLY A 189 1.25 6.38 29.97
N LEU A 190 1.07 6.97 28.78
CA LEU A 190 0.01 6.63 27.85
C LEU A 190 0.55 6.05 26.53
N THR A 191 -0.33 5.35 25.81
CA THR A 191 -0.14 4.88 24.43
C THR A 191 -1.49 4.85 23.71
N LEU A 192 -1.47 4.77 22.38
CA LEU A 192 -2.69 4.53 21.59
C LEU A 192 -3.22 3.10 21.82
N GLN A 193 -4.54 2.93 21.75
CA GLN A 193 -5.19 1.62 21.94
C GLN A 193 -4.82 0.64 20.82
N ASN A 194 -4.82 1.16 19.60
CA ASN A 194 -4.48 0.47 18.38
C ASN A 194 -3.95 1.50 17.40
N PHE A 195 -3.02 1.13 16.51
CA PHE A 195 -2.53 2.02 15.46
C PHE A 195 -2.02 1.25 14.25
N ALA A 196 -2.02 1.93 13.11
CA ALA A 196 -1.47 1.39 11.88
C ALA A 196 0.04 1.19 12.06
N SER A 197 0.52 0.06 11.55
CA SER A 197 1.92 -0.35 11.65
C SER A 197 2.96 0.67 11.15
N ILE A 198 2.63 1.44 10.12
CA ILE A 198 3.52 2.46 9.53
C ILE A 198 3.40 3.75 10.33
N ARG A 199 4.42 4.04 11.13
CA ARG A 199 4.36 5.17 12.07
C ARG A 199 4.61 6.55 11.45
N GLU A 200 5.00 6.58 10.17
CA GLU A 200 5.18 7.81 9.37
C GLU A 200 3.87 8.38 8.82
N GLN A 201 2.74 7.68 9.03
CA GLN A 201 1.43 8.19 8.64
C GLN A 201 0.97 9.32 9.58
N GLN A 202 0.35 10.35 9.02
CA GLN A 202 -0.28 11.43 9.78
C GLN A 202 -1.60 10.96 10.39
N ILE A 203 -1.91 11.42 11.60
CA ILE A 203 -3.13 11.06 12.35
C ILE A 203 -4.41 11.35 11.56
N GLY A 204 -4.49 12.53 10.93
CA GLY A 204 -5.63 12.87 10.08
C GLY A 204 -5.78 11.92 8.90
N GLY A 205 -4.66 11.49 8.30
CA GLY A 205 -4.66 10.55 7.19
C GLY A 205 -5.19 9.17 7.58
N ILE A 206 -4.64 8.58 8.64
CA ILE A 206 -5.05 7.23 9.09
C ILE A 206 -6.50 7.20 9.56
N LEU A 207 -6.97 8.27 10.19
CA LEU A 207 -8.36 8.42 10.60
C LEU A 207 -9.28 8.42 9.37
N GLN A 208 -8.99 9.29 8.40
CA GLN A 208 -9.87 9.51 7.25
C GLN A 208 -9.99 8.31 6.31
N VAL A 209 -9.04 7.37 6.32
CA VAL A 209 -9.06 6.16 5.48
C VAL A 209 -9.57 4.92 6.22
N GLY A 210 -10.08 5.05 7.44
CA GLY A 210 -10.55 3.92 8.24
C GLY A 210 -9.42 2.95 8.58
N ALA A 211 -8.22 3.48 8.87
CA ALA A 211 -7.09 2.64 9.21
C ALA A 211 -7.35 1.86 10.51
N HIS A 212 -6.66 0.73 10.64
CA HIS A 212 -6.78 -0.16 11.77
C HIS A 212 -5.39 -0.65 12.20
N GLY A 213 -5.32 -1.20 13.41
CA GLY A 213 -4.20 -2.06 13.80
C GLY A 213 -4.68 -3.50 13.98
N THR A 214 -3.93 -4.28 14.74
CA THR A 214 -4.20 -5.71 14.95
C THR A 214 -4.89 -5.92 16.30
N GLY A 215 -5.98 -6.69 16.35
CA GLY A 215 -6.62 -7.13 17.59
C GLY A 215 -8.13 -7.21 17.43
N SER A 216 -8.70 -8.42 17.51
CA SER A 216 -10.14 -8.66 17.34
C SER A 216 -11.03 -7.98 18.38
N LYS A 217 -10.46 -7.59 19.52
CA LYS A 217 -11.14 -6.83 20.60
C LYS A 217 -10.75 -5.35 20.61
N LEU A 218 -9.91 -4.93 19.67
CA LEU A 218 -9.40 -3.57 19.63
C LEU A 218 -10.11 -2.79 18.52
N PRO A 219 -10.55 -1.55 18.80
CA PRO A 219 -11.19 -0.74 17.80
C PRO A 219 -10.23 -0.36 16.66
N PRO A 220 -10.74 -0.10 15.44
CA PRO A 220 -10.00 0.63 14.42
C PRO A 220 -9.74 2.07 14.89
N ILE A 221 -8.98 2.85 14.11
CA ILE A 221 -8.54 4.18 14.55
C ILE A 221 -9.69 5.16 14.64
N ASP A 222 -10.64 5.08 13.71
CA ASP A 222 -11.78 5.99 13.68
C ASP A 222 -12.66 5.86 14.92
N GLU A 223 -12.78 4.67 15.49
CA GLU A 223 -13.57 4.43 16.71
C GLU A 223 -12.85 4.92 18.00
N GLN A 224 -11.56 5.23 17.92
CA GLN A 224 -10.81 5.80 19.05
C GLN A 224 -10.98 7.33 19.19
N VAL A 225 -11.61 7.98 18.21
CA VAL A 225 -11.81 9.45 18.23
C VAL A 225 -12.98 9.80 19.13
N ILE A 226 -12.75 10.75 20.04
CA ILE A 226 -13.72 11.30 20.98
C ILE A 226 -14.31 12.61 20.47
N ARG A 227 -13.48 13.46 19.85
CA ARG A 227 -13.87 14.74 19.26
C ARG A 227 -12.99 15.04 18.05
N MET A 228 -13.51 15.76 17.06
CA MET A 228 -12.72 16.25 15.93
C MET A 228 -13.12 17.67 15.53
N LYS A 229 -12.15 18.43 15.02
CA LYS A 229 -12.34 19.76 14.44
C LYS A 229 -12.17 19.66 12.93
N LEU A 230 -13.20 20.04 12.18
CA LEU A 230 -13.27 19.92 10.73
C LEU A 230 -13.43 21.30 10.10
N VAL A 231 -12.51 21.67 9.19
CA VAL A 231 -12.62 22.89 8.38
C VAL A 231 -13.40 22.55 7.11
N THR A 232 -14.55 23.21 6.95
CA THR A 232 -15.46 22.99 5.82
C THR A 232 -15.64 24.27 5.00
N PRO A 233 -15.84 24.17 3.68
CA PRO A 233 -16.08 25.34 2.84
C PRO A 233 -17.43 26.02 3.13
N ALA A 234 -18.41 25.30 3.70
CA ALA A 234 -19.78 25.78 3.86
C ALA A 234 -20.10 26.26 5.29
N LYS A 235 -19.70 25.51 6.32
CA LYS A 235 -20.00 25.81 7.74
C LYS A 235 -18.82 26.48 8.47
N GLY A 236 -17.72 26.74 7.77
CA GLY A 236 -16.46 27.13 8.39
C GLY A 236 -15.88 25.97 9.21
N THR A 237 -15.23 26.31 10.32
CA THR A 237 -14.71 25.32 11.26
C THR A 237 -15.79 24.86 12.22
N ILE A 238 -16.02 23.56 12.26
CA ILE A 238 -16.98 22.90 13.15
C ILE A 238 -16.26 21.93 14.07
N GLU A 239 -16.74 21.83 15.31
CA GLU A 239 -16.34 20.80 16.25
C GLU A 239 -17.43 19.72 16.29
N LEU A 240 -17.01 18.46 16.30
CA LEU A 240 -17.89 17.30 16.24
C LEU A 240 -17.50 16.32 17.35
N SER A 241 -18.50 15.86 18.10
CA SER A 241 -18.39 14.72 19.01
C SER A 241 -19.67 13.91 18.98
N ARG A 242 -19.66 12.75 19.64
CA ARG A 242 -20.84 11.89 19.79
C ARG A 242 -21.99 12.62 20.50
N GLU A 243 -21.68 13.50 21.43
CA GLU A 243 -22.66 14.25 22.24
C GLU A 243 -23.22 15.48 21.53
N GLU A 244 -22.46 16.07 20.61
CA GLU A 244 -22.81 17.33 19.95
C GLU A 244 -23.57 17.12 18.63
N ASP A 245 -23.03 16.32 17.71
CA ASP A 245 -23.65 16.00 16.41
C ASP A 245 -23.26 14.58 16.01
N PRO A 246 -23.92 13.55 16.57
CA PRO A 246 -23.51 12.16 16.37
C PRO A 246 -23.54 11.75 14.91
N GLU A 247 -24.58 12.11 14.16
CA GLU A 247 -24.73 11.72 12.76
C GLU A 247 -23.56 12.22 11.92
N LEU A 248 -23.24 13.52 12.01
CA LEU A 248 -22.13 14.09 11.27
C LEU A 248 -20.78 13.61 11.79
N PHE A 249 -20.65 13.40 13.11
CA PHE A 249 -19.43 12.86 13.71
C PHE A 249 -19.09 11.48 13.15
N TYR A 250 -20.03 10.52 13.16
CA TYR A 250 -19.81 9.17 12.65
C TYR A 250 -19.47 9.16 11.15
N LEU A 251 -20.05 10.08 10.37
CA LEU A 251 -19.69 10.26 8.96
C LEU A 251 -18.29 10.87 8.79
N ALA A 252 -17.93 11.86 9.62
CA ALA A 252 -16.69 12.62 9.49
C ALA A 252 -15.44 11.86 9.95
N ARG A 253 -15.55 10.95 10.94
CA ARG A 253 -14.41 10.15 11.43
C ARG A 253 -13.76 9.34 10.30
N CYS A 254 -14.54 8.80 9.38
CA CYS A 254 -14.04 8.10 8.18
C CYS A 254 -14.53 8.77 6.89
N GLY A 255 -14.18 10.05 6.69
CA GLY A 255 -14.70 10.86 5.58
C GLY A 255 -13.87 10.88 4.29
N LEU A 256 -12.74 10.15 4.22
CA LEU A 256 -11.79 10.17 3.10
C LEU A 256 -11.32 11.58 2.70
N GLY A 257 -11.34 12.54 3.64
CA GLY A 257 -11.07 13.96 3.39
C GLY A 257 -12.08 14.64 2.45
N GLY A 258 -13.25 14.02 2.22
CA GLY A 258 -14.28 14.51 1.31
C GLY A 258 -15.26 15.51 1.96
N LEU A 259 -15.51 15.37 3.26
CA LEU A 259 -16.45 16.23 4.01
C LEU A 259 -15.80 17.55 4.48
N GLY A 260 -14.47 17.59 4.54
CA GLY A 260 -13.68 18.74 4.98
C GLY A 260 -12.25 18.33 5.30
N VAL A 261 -11.47 19.28 5.80
CA VAL A 261 -10.10 19.05 6.25
C VAL A 261 -10.09 18.92 7.76
N VAL A 262 -9.68 17.76 8.29
CA VAL A 262 -9.54 17.57 9.73
C VAL A 262 -8.35 18.38 10.22
N ALA A 263 -8.58 19.31 11.15
CA ALA A 263 -7.54 20.18 11.69
C ALA A 263 -6.99 19.69 13.04
N GLU A 264 -7.87 19.22 13.93
CA GLU A 264 -7.53 18.67 15.25
C GLU A 264 -8.40 17.47 15.56
N VAL A 265 -7.89 16.55 16.38
CA VAL A 265 -8.62 15.40 16.89
C VAL A 265 -8.28 15.15 18.36
N THR A 266 -9.27 14.71 19.13
CA THR A 266 -9.09 14.16 20.47
C THR A 266 -9.25 12.65 20.41
N ILE A 267 -8.22 11.91 20.81
CA ILE A 267 -8.14 10.45 20.72
C ILE A 267 -8.10 9.85 22.13
N GLN A 268 -8.82 8.74 22.32
CA GLN A 268 -8.78 7.95 23.53
C GLN A 268 -7.51 7.07 23.56
N CYS A 269 -6.68 7.27 24.58
CA CYS A 269 -5.49 6.49 24.87
C CYS A 269 -5.76 5.41 25.93
N VAL A 270 -4.78 4.55 26.15
CA VAL A 270 -4.69 3.59 27.25
C VAL A 270 -3.39 3.78 28.02
N GLU A 271 -3.30 3.14 29.18
CA GLU A 271 -2.04 3.03 29.90
C GLU A 271 -0.99 2.35 29.04
N ARG A 272 0.22 2.92 29.10
CA ARG A 272 1.37 2.35 28.43
C ARG A 272 1.67 0.98 29.03
N GLN A 273 1.88 -0.01 28.18
CA GLN A 273 2.07 -1.39 28.59
C GLN A 273 3.16 -2.05 27.76
N GLU A 274 3.86 -3.00 28.37
CA GLU A 274 4.77 -3.89 27.65
C GLU A 274 3.98 -5.05 27.04
N LEU A 275 4.35 -5.41 25.81
CA LEU A 275 3.84 -6.57 25.11
C LEU A 275 4.95 -7.60 24.93
N VAL A 276 4.55 -8.86 25.05
CA VAL A 276 5.31 -10.03 24.64
C VAL A 276 4.81 -10.42 23.25
N GLU A 277 5.63 -10.22 22.24
CA GLU A 277 5.47 -10.77 20.90
C GLU A 277 6.00 -12.20 20.89
N HIS A 278 5.23 -13.12 20.31
CA HIS A 278 5.64 -14.49 20.05
C HIS A 278 5.44 -14.78 18.57
N THR A 279 6.54 -15.06 17.89
CA THR A 279 6.59 -15.49 16.50
C THR A 279 6.81 -17.00 16.45
N SER A 280 5.92 -17.72 15.78
CA SER A 280 6.01 -19.17 15.56
C SER A 280 5.61 -19.53 14.12
N VAL A 281 5.98 -20.72 13.65
CA VAL A 281 5.50 -21.25 12.36
C VAL A 281 4.41 -22.30 12.57
N SER A 282 3.40 -22.27 11.71
CA SER A 282 2.26 -23.20 11.68
C SER A 282 1.92 -23.58 10.23
N ASN A 283 0.82 -24.33 10.05
CA ASN A 283 0.23 -24.69 8.77
C ASN A 283 -1.27 -24.39 8.75
N MET A 284 -1.89 -24.40 7.56
CA MET A 284 -3.30 -24.02 7.41
C MET A 284 -4.25 -24.89 8.25
N LYS A 285 -3.98 -26.20 8.35
CA LYS A 285 -4.80 -27.15 9.11
C LYS A 285 -4.81 -26.80 10.61
N ASP A 286 -3.64 -26.51 11.17
CA ASP A 286 -3.50 -26.14 12.57
C ASP A 286 -4.05 -24.74 12.86
N ILE A 287 -3.92 -23.81 11.91
CA ILE A 287 -4.57 -22.49 11.99
C ILE A 287 -6.08 -22.66 12.10
N LYS A 288 -6.72 -23.38 11.19
CA LYS A 288 -8.17 -23.63 11.23
C LYS A 288 -8.63 -24.22 12.55
N LYS A 289 -7.91 -25.21 13.06
CA LYS A 289 -8.22 -25.88 14.33
C LYS A 289 -8.14 -24.92 15.52
N ASN A 290 -7.15 -24.02 15.52
CA ASN A 290 -6.85 -23.17 16.68
C ASN A 290 -7.34 -21.72 16.52
N HIS A 291 -7.91 -21.35 15.38
CA HIS A 291 -8.21 -19.96 15.01
C HIS A 291 -9.03 -19.22 16.08
N LYS A 292 -10.16 -19.81 16.50
CA LYS A 292 -11.02 -19.25 17.56
C LYS A 292 -10.27 -19.03 18.86
N LYS A 293 -9.43 -20.00 19.26
CA LYS A 293 -8.59 -19.91 20.46
C LYS A 293 -7.59 -18.76 20.32
N MET A 294 -6.93 -18.65 19.17
CA MET A 294 -5.97 -17.57 18.90
C MET A 294 -6.63 -16.20 19.00
N LEU A 295 -7.78 -15.98 18.37
CA LEU A 295 -8.53 -14.71 18.45
C LEU A 295 -9.01 -14.38 19.87
N SER A 296 -9.32 -15.40 20.67
CA SER A 296 -9.91 -15.20 22.00
C SER A 296 -8.86 -14.95 23.08
N GLU A 297 -7.75 -15.70 23.02
CA GLU A 297 -6.72 -15.69 24.07
C GLU A 297 -5.67 -14.60 23.86
N ASN A 298 -5.47 -14.14 22.63
CA ASN A 298 -4.42 -13.17 22.32
C ASN A 298 -5.01 -11.77 22.13
N LYS A 299 -4.28 -10.77 22.63
CA LYS A 299 -4.64 -9.36 22.39
C LYS A 299 -4.48 -8.99 20.92
N HIS A 300 -3.41 -9.48 20.30
CA HIS A 300 -3.09 -9.28 18.88
C HIS A 300 -2.77 -10.64 18.24
N VAL A 301 -3.29 -10.89 17.04
CA VAL A 301 -2.97 -12.05 16.20
C VAL A 301 -2.82 -11.62 14.76
N LYS A 302 -1.73 -12.03 14.14
CA LYS A 302 -1.43 -11.81 12.73
C LYS A 302 -0.95 -13.12 12.12
N TYR A 303 -1.43 -13.43 10.92
CA TYR A 303 -0.92 -14.53 10.10
C TYR A 303 -0.22 -13.97 8.86
N LEU A 304 0.90 -14.58 8.49
CA LEU A 304 1.61 -14.32 7.24
C LEU A 304 1.69 -15.64 6.47
N TYR A 305 0.88 -15.77 5.43
CA TYR A 305 0.83 -16.95 4.58
C TYR A 305 1.88 -16.83 3.50
N ILE A 306 2.90 -17.68 3.52
CA ILE A 306 3.96 -17.66 2.51
C ILE A 306 3.47 -18.42 1.26
N PRO A 307 3.29 -17.74 0.10
CA PRO A 307 2.78 -18.38 -1.11
C PRO A 307 3.66 -19.55 -1.57
N TYR A 308 3.06 -20.57 -2.19
CA TYR A 308 3.73 -21.79 -2.64
C TYR A 308 4.36 -22.66 -1.54
N THR A 309 3.98 -22.42 -0.28
CA THR A 309 4.37 -23.25 0.86
C THR A 309 3.17 -23.55 1.75
N ASP A 310 3.28 -24.58 2.59
CA ASP A 310 2.34 -24.82 3.69
C ASP A 310 2.64 -23.96 4.94
N THR A 311 3.65 -23.09 4.85
CA THR A 311 4.15 -22.31 5.99
C THR A 311 3.27 -21.09 6.25
N VAL A 312 2.80 -20.97 7.48
CA VAL A 312 2.13 -19.78 8.00
C VAL A 312 2.92 -19.26 9.18
N VAL A 313 3.46 -18.05 9.07
CA VAL A 313 4.07 -17.39 10.24
C VAL A 313 2.94 -16.81 11.08
N VAL A 314 2.96 -17.13 12.36
CA VAL A 314 1.97 -16.68 13.33
C VAL A 314 2.65 -15.75 14.30
N VAL A 315 2.17 -14.51 14.36
CA VAL A 315 2.64 -13.51 15.32
C VAL A 315 1.52 -13.20 16.29
N THR A 316 1.77 -13.42 17.57
CA THR A 316 0.82 -13.12 18.64
C THR A 316 1.44 -12.15 19.62
N CYS A 317 0.69 -11.15 20.07
CA CYS A 317 1.18 -10.21 21.09
C CYS A 317 0.22 -10.17 22.28
N ASN A 318 0.77 -10.19 23.49
CA ASN A 318 0.02 -10.18 24.75
C ASN A 318 0.68 -9.29 25.79
N PRO A 319 -0.07 -8.66 26.72
CA PRO A 319 0.51 -7.93 27.85
C PRO A 319 1.41 -8.83 28.70
N VAL A 320 2.53 -8.29 29.17
CA VAL A 320 3.45 -9.00 30.09
C VAL A 320 2.73 -9.48 31.36
N SER A 321 1.70 -8.76 31.82
CA SER A 321 0.89 -9.13 32.99
C SER A 321 0.19 -10.49 32.89
N LYS A 322 0.01 -11.03 31.67
CA LYS A 322 -0.52 -12.38 31.45
C LYS A 322 0.46 -13.47 31.93
N TRP A 323 1.72 -13.12 32.17
CA TRP A 323 2.80 -14.04 32.49
C TRP A 323 3.30 -13.83 33.93
N ARG A 324 3.67 -14.92 34.63
CA ARG A 324 4.37 -14.85 35.92
C ARG A 324 5.87 -14.58 35.70
N GLY A 325 6.19 -13.52 34.96
CA GLY A 325 7.53 -13.18 34.47
C GLY A 325 7.74 -13.48 32.98
N PRO A 326 8.78 -12.91 32.36
CA PRO A 326 9.03 -13.05 30.92
C PRO A 326 9.22 -14.54 30.55
N PRO A 327 8.65 -15.01 29.43
CA PRO A 327 8.81 -16.41 29.02
C PRO A 327 10.29 -16.73 28.84
N LYS A 328 10.75 -17.78 29.53
CA LYS A 328 12.12 -18.29 29.34
C LYS A 328 12.18 -18.99 27.98
N PHE A 329 12.73 -18.29 26.99
CA PHE A 329 12.93 -18.83 25.66
C PHE A 329 14.43 -18.90 25.34
N LYS A 330 14.87 -20.05 24.85
CA LYS A 330 16.18 -20.21 24.23
C LYS A 330 15.96 -20.50 22.75
N PRO A 331 16.42 -19.62 21.83
CA PRO A 331 16.35 -19.91 20.42
C PRO A 331 17.00 -21.25 20.11
N LYS A 332 16.33 -22.08 19.31
CA LYS A 332 16.86 -23.37 18.87
C LYS A 332 18.04 -23.20 17.91
N TYR A 333 18.03 -22.10 17.16
CA TYR A 333 19.04 -21.77 16.15
C TYR A 333 19.61 -20.36 16.40
N THR A 334 20.82 -20.16 15.94
CA THR A 334 21.48 -18.85 15.89
C THR A 334 20.93 -18.01 14.74
N LYS A 335 21.16 -16.69 14.79
CA LYS A 335 20.79 -15.78 13.68
C LYS A 335 21.46 -16.18 12.36
N ASP A 336 22.71 -16.62 12.40
CA ASP A 336 23.43 -17.03 11.19
C ASP A 336 22.85 -18.33 10.59
N GLU A 337 22.48 -19.30 11.41
CA GLU A 337 21.81 -20.53 10.94
C GLU A 337 20.44 -20.24 10.30
N ALA A 338 19.72 -19.24 10.80
CA ALA A 338 18.46 -18.77 10.20
C ALA A 338 18.69 -18.11 8.83
N MET A 339 19.74 -17.29 8.70
CA MET A 339 20.09 -16.56 7.48
C MET A 339 20.69 -17.43 6.37
N GLN A 340 21.21 -18.61 6.71
CA GLN A 340 22.02 -19.45 5.83
C GLN A 340 21.34 -19.75 4.48
N HIS A 341 20.08 -20.21 4.48
CA HIS A 341 19.37 -20.59 3.25
C HIS A 341 19.18 -19.41 2.28
N VAL A 342 18.88 -18.22 2.82
CA VAL A 342 18.67 -17.01 2.02
C VAL A 342 20.01 -16.53 1.44
N ARG A 343 21.09 -16.60 2.24
CA ARG A 343 22.45 -16.27 1.80
C ARG A 343 22.92 -17.23 0.69
N ASP A 344 22.68 -18.53 0.83
CA ASP A 344 23.04 -19.53 -0.17
C ASP A 344 22.27 -19.34 -1.47
N LEU A 345 20.95 -19.14 -1.39
CA LEU A 345 20.13 -18.82 -2.56
C LEU A 345 20.59 -17.55 -3.27
N TYR A 346 21.01 -16.52 -2.52
CA TYR A 346 21.54 -15.29 -3.11
C TYR A 346 22.86 -15.52 -3.83
N LYS A 347 23.81 -16.28 -3.23
CA LYS A 347 25.07 -16.66 -3.89
C LYS A 347 24.83 -17.45 -5.18
N GLU A 348 23.91 -18.41 -5.16
CA GLU A 348 23.53 -19.21 -6.34
C GLU A 348 22.87 -18.35 -7.42
N SER A 349 21.94 -17.48 -7.02
CA SER A 349 21.25 -16.58 -7.93
C SER A 349 22.21 -15.58 -8.57
N LEU A 350 23.18 -15.04 -7.82
CA LEU A 350 24.23 -14.20 -8.39
C LEU A 350 25.03 -14.95 -9.47
N LYS A 351 25.37 -16.23 -9.28
CA LYS A 351 26.04 -17.01 -10.34
C LYS A 351 25.16 -17.15 -11.58
N LYS A 352 23.88 -17.47 -11.41
CA LYS A 352 22.91 -17.63 -12.52
C LYS A 352 22.69 -16.34 -13.31
N TYR A 353 22.50 -15.21 -12.63
CA TYR A 353 22.15 -13.93 -13.27
C TYR A 353 23.38 -13.08 -13.64
N ARG A 354 24.51 -13.15 -12.91
CA ARG A 354 25.78 -12.52 -13.35
C ARG A 354 26.40 -13.22 -14.54
N ALA A 355 26.27 -14.54 -14.69
CA ALA A 355 26.71 -15.23 -15.90
C ALA A 355 26.00 -14.72 -17.18
N ARG A 356 24.81 -14.09 -17.04
CA ARG A 356 24.12 -13.37 -18.13
C ARG A 356 24.64 -11.95 -18.35
N GLU A 357 25.23 -11.30 -17.35
CA GLU A 357 25.80 -9.94 -17.45
C GLU A 357 27.28 -9.93 -17.87
N ILE A 358 28.04 -11.03 -17.74
CA ILE A 358 29.48 -11.07 -18.13
C ILE A 358 29.71 -10.90 -19.66
N THR A 359 28.66 -10.88 -20.48
CA THR A 359 28.77 -10.41 -21.88
C THR A 359 28.81 -8.88 -22.03
N SER A 360 28.59 -8.11 -20.96
CA SER A 360 28.78 -6.66 -20.94
C SER A 360 29.22 -6.14 -19.55
N THR A 361 30.44 -5.59 -19.51
CA THR A 361 31.09 -4.84 -18.40
C THR A 361 31.75 -5.62 -17.25
N SER A 362 32.94 -5.12 -16.87
CA SER A 362 33.90 -5.64 -15.88
C SER A 362 33.40 -5.56 -14.43
N PRO A 363 33.90 -6.42 -13.52
CA PRO A 363 33.46 -6.44 -12.12
C PRO A 363 34.12 -5.32 -11.32
N ASP A 364 33.36 -4.29 -10.96
CA ASP A 364 33.74 -3.37 -9.89
C ASP A 364 33.60 -4.11 -8.54
N SER A 365 34.71 -4.27 -7.84
CA SER A 365 34.87 -5.06 -6.60
C SER A 365 34.38 -4.33 -5.33
N ASN A 366 33.26 -3.62 -5.40
CA ASN A 366 32.73 -2.82 -4.28
C ASN A 366 31.34 -3.29 -3.80
N ASP A 367 30.97 -4.55 -4.06
CA ASP A 367 29.74 -5.09 -3.47
C ASP A 367 29.93 -5.33 -1.97
N PRO A 368 28.97 -4.88 -1.12
CA PRO A 368 29.01 -5.13 0.32
C PRO A 368 29.08 -6.63 0.63
N ASP A 369 29.71 -6.99 1.75
CA ASP A 369 29.72 -8.39 2.20
C ASP A 369 28.28 -8.86 2.42
N ILE A 370 27.92 -10.00 1.82
CA ILE A 370 26.61 -10.63 1.94
C ILE A 370 26.20 -10.86 3.41
N ASN A 371 27.18 -11.01 4.30
CA ASN A 371 26.95 -11.25 5.71
C ASN A 371 26.40 -10.02 6.45
N GLU A 372 26.61 -8.80 5.91
CA GLU A 372 26.14 -7.54 6.51
C GLU A 372 24.66 -7.27 6.23
N PHE A 373 24.09 -7.90 5.20
CA PHE A 373 22.69 -7.69 4.86
C PHE A 373 21.74 -8.36 5.85
N SER A 374 20.70 -7.62 6.24
CA SER A 374 19.56 -8.17 6.95
C SER A 374 18.76 -9.15 6.08
N PHE A 375 17.88 -9.95 6.72
CA PHE A 375 16.98 -10.85 6.00
C PHE A 375 16.15 -10.11 4.96
N THR A 376 15.54 -8.99 5.35
CA THR A 376 14.68 -8.18 4.47
C THR A 376 15.45 -7.65 3.27
N GLU A 377 16.69 -7.16 3.46
CA GLU A 377 17.51 -6.67 2.36
C GLU A 377 17.92 -7.77 1.39
N LEU A 378 18.31 -8.95 1.89
CA LEU A 378 18.63 -10.10 1.04
C LEU A 378 17.41 -10.57 0.26
N ARG A 379 16.25 -10.66 0.92
CA ARG A 379 14.99 -11.04 0.29
C ARG A 379 14.61 -10.06 -0.81
N ASP A 380 14.69 -8.76 -0.57
CA ASP A 380 14.39 -7.74 -1.56
C ASP A 380 15.36 -7.80 -2.75
N LYS A 381 16.67 -7.99 -2.49
CA LYS A 381 17.68 -8.19 -3.54
C LYS A 381 17.40 -9.45 -4.37
N LEU A 382 17.02 -10.55 -3.74
CA LEU A 382 16.67 -11.81 -4.39
C LEU A 382 15.45 -11.62 -5.31
N LEU A 383 14.38 -11.01 -4.81
CA LEU A 383 13.16 -10.75 -5.57
C LEU A 383 13.43 -9.84 -6.76
N ALA A 384 14.31 -8.84 -6.62
CA ALA A 384 14.66 -7.92 -7.70
C ALA A 384 15.39 -8.56 -8.88
N LEU A 385 15.97 -9.76 -8.73
CA LEU A 385 16.71 -10.43 -9.81
C LEU A 385 15.80 -10.91 -10.94
N ASP A 386 14.64 -11.49 -10.61
CA ASP A 386 13.68 -11.99 -11.59
C ASP A 386 12.26 -12.05 -10.99
N PRO A 387 11.64 -10.87 -10.73
CA PRO A 387 10.41 -10.78 -9.94
C PRO A 387 9.16 -11.31 -10.64
N LEU A 388 9.21 -11.49 -11.97
CA LEU A 388 8.11 -12.04 -12.76
C LEU A 388 8.24 -13.55 -12.99
N ASN A 389 9.36 -14.15 -12.58
CA ASN A 389 9.59 -15.57 -12.74
C ASN A 389 9.06 -16.33 -11.52
N LYS A 390 7.94 -17.03 -11.71
CA LYS A 390 7.28 -17.84 -10.68
C LYS A 390 8.26 -18.79 -9.98
N ASP A 391 9.05 -19.57 -10.73
CA ASP A 391 9.94 -20.58 -10.14
C ASP A 391 11.06 -19.94 -9.31
N HIS A 392 11.52 -18.74 -9.72
CA HIS A 392 12.47 -17.96 -8.93
C HIS A 392 11.83 -17.46 -7.63
N VAL A 393 10.64 -16.86 -7.72
CA VAL A 393 9.87 -16.38 -6.57
C VAL A 393 9.55 -17.51 -5.60
N MET A 394 9.15 -18.69 -6.10
CA MET A 394 8.91 -19.89 -5.28
C MET A 394 10.16 -20.28 -4.47
N LYS A 395 11.35 -20.26 -5.08
CA LYS A 395 12.60 -20.55 -4.35
C LYS A 395 12.88 -19.55 -3.25
N VAL A 396 12.62 -18.26 -3.51
CA VAL A 396 12.77 -17.20 -2.49
C VAL A 396 11.78 -17.42 -1.34
N ASN A 397 10.52 -17.72 -1.64
CA ASN A 397 9.49 -18.01 -0.65
C ASN A 397 9.83 -19.26 0.20
N HIS A 398 10.41 -20.30 -0.39
CA HIS A 398 10.90 -21.46 0.35
C HIS A 398 12.07 -21.10 1.28
N ALA A 399 13.03 -20.28 0.83
CA ALA A 399 14.12 -19.80 1.67
C ALA A 399 13.61 -18.91 2.82
N GLU A 400 12.60 -18.08 2.57
CA GLU A 400 11.90 -17.30 3.59
C GLU A 400 11.19 -18.20 4.61
N ALA A 401 10.50 -19.26 4.16
CA ALA A 401 9.86 -20.21 5.06
C ALA A 401 10.88 -20.90 5.99
N GLU A 402 12.05 -21.28 5.47
CA GLU A 402 13.14 -21.82 6.28
C GLU A 402 13.71 -20.80 7.28
N PHE A 403 13.85 -19.54 6.86
CA PHE A 403 14.28 -18.47 7.75
C PHE A 403 13.33 -18.32 8.95
N TRP A 404 12.01 -18.28 8.70
CA TRP A 404 11.01 -18.14 9.76
C TRP A 404 10.96 -19.33 10.70
N ARG A 405 11.10 -20.58 10.19
CA ARG A 405 11.18 -21.79 11.04
C ARG A 405 12.36 -21.75 12.00
N LYS A 406 13.45 -21.10 11.62
CA LYS A 406 14.66 -20.96 12.45
C LYS A 406 14.66 -19.68 13.31
N SER A 407 13.73 -18.76 13.06
CA SER A 407 13.62 -17.46 13.74
C SER A 407 12.46 -17.38 14.74
N GLU A 408 11.81 -18.50 15.06
CA GLU A 408 10.78 -18.54 16.09
C GLU A 408 11.32 -18.03 17.43
N GLY A 409 10.48 -17.31 18.18
CA GLY A 409 10.87 -16.81 19.48
C GLY A 409 10.02 -15.68 20.01
N TYR A 410 10.53 -15.06 21.07
CA TYR A 410 9.85 -14.05 21.83
C TYR A 410 10.62 -12.74 21.83
N ARG A 411 9.88 -11.63 21.77
CA ARG A 411 10.39 -10.28 21.99
C ARG A 411 9.51 -9.58 23.02
N ILE A 412 10.13 -8.79 23.88
CA ILE A 412 9.43 -7.96 24.86
C ILE A 412 9.82 -6.52 24.59
N GLY A 413 8.83 -5.63 24.64
CA GLY A 413 9.04 -4.20 24.49
C GLY A 413 7.75 -3.46 24.75
N TRP A 414 7.81 -2.14 24.68
CA TRP A 414 6.62 -1.32 24.81
C TRP A 414 5.64 -1.56 23.67
N SER A 415 4.34 -1.37 23.91
CA SER A 415 3.32 -1.63 22.90
C SER A 415 3.52 -0.83 21.62
N ASP A 416 3.96 0.42 21.74
CA ASP A 416 4.31 1.27 20.62
C ASP A 416 5.43 0.64 19.79
N GLU A 417 6.50 0.17 20.44
CA GLU A 417 7.65 -0.51 19.83
C GLU A 417 7.32 -1.86 19.18
N ILE A 418 6.48 -2.67 19.83
CA ILE A 418 6.14 -4.04 19.40
C ILE A 418 5.19 -4.02 18.20
N LEU A 419 4.19 -3.13 18.20
CA LEU A 419 3.15 -3.12 17.16
C LEU A 419 3.56 -2.37 15.89
N GLY A 420 4.60 -1.54 15.96
CA GLY A 420 5.17 -0.92 14.77
C GLY A 420 6.05 -1.89 14.00
N PHE A 421 6.00 -1.80 12.67
CA PHE A 421 6.94 -2.48 11.80
C PHE A 421 7.33 -1.58 10.63
N ASP A 422 8.55 -1.76 10.14
CA ASP A 422 8.99 -1.15 8.90
C ASP A 422 8.54 -2.06 7.75
N CYS A 423 7.70 -1.54 6.85
CA CYS A 423 7.43 -2.25 5.60
C CYS A 423 8.78 -2.47 4.92
N GLY A 424 8.99 -3.63 4.29
CA GLY A 424 10.18 -3.83 3.44
C GLY A 424 10.25 -2.80 2.29
N GLY A 425 11.02 -3.08 1.24
CA GLY A 425 11.08 -2.19 0.08
C GLY A 425 9.70 -1.78 -0.48
N GLN A 426 9.69 -0.75 -1.34
CA GLN A 426 8.44 -0.21 -1.93
C GLN A 426 7.59 -1.31 -2.56
N GLN A 427 6.38 -1.50 -2.04
CA GLN A 427 5.42 -2.49 -2.47
C GLN A 427 4.08 -1.82 -2.77
N TRP A 428 3.37 -2.37 -3.73
CA TRP A 428 1.96 -2.07 -3.86
C TRP A 428 1.13 -3.07 -3.08
N VAL A 429 0.05 -2.58 -2.52
CA VAL A 429 -0.73 -3.25 -1.50
C VAL A 429 -2.19 -3.12 -1.88
N SER A 430 -2.87 -4.26 -1.94
CA SER A 430 -4.32 -4.34 -1.94
C SER A 430 -4.76 -5.01 -0.66
N GLU A 431 -5.66 -4.37 0.08
CA GLU A 431 -6.23 -4.92 1.31
C GLU A 431 -7.74 -5.02 1.15
N THR A 432 -8.29 -6.19 1.52
CA THR A 432 -9.72 -6.45 1.53
C THR A 432 -10.16 -6.68 2.97
N CYS A 433 -11.19 -5.94 3.39
CA CYS A 433 -11.84 -6.10 4.69
C CYS A 433 -13.18 -6.80 4.51
N PHE A 434 -13.50 -7.76 5.38
CA PHE A 434 -14.80 -8.42 5.37
C PHE A 434 -15.18 -8.94 6.77
N PRO A 435 -16.48 -9.07 7.07
CA PRO A 435 -16.95 -9.51 8.38
C PRO A 435 -16.56 -10.97 8.62
N ALA A 436 -16.02 -11.25 9.80
CA ALA A 436 -15.54 -12.57 10.21
C ALA A 436 -16.45 -13.23 11.29
N GLY A 437 -17.66 -12.70 11.50
CA GLY A 437 -18.59 -13.15 12.55
C GLY A 437 -18.29 -12.48 13.88
N THR A 438 -18.48 -13.18 14.99
CA THR A 438 -18.20 -12.66 16.33
C THR A 438 -17.08 -13.47 17.00
N LEU A 439 -16.50 -12.96 18.09
CA LEU A 439 -15.49 -13.70 18.85
C LEU A 439 -16.03 -15.01 19.45
N SER A 440 -17.29 -15.02 19.89
CA SER A 440 -17.93 -16.20 20.46
C SER A 440 -18.23 -17.25 19.38
N LYS A 441 -18.49 -16.82 18.14
CA LYS A 441 -18.78 -17.66 16.98
C LYS A 441 -18.13 -17.11 15.70
N PRO A 442 -16.81 -17.31 15.50
CA PRO A 442 -16.14 -16.91 14.28
C PRO A 442 -16.73 -17.67 13.09
N SER A 443 -16.92 -16.97 11.97
CA SER A 443 -17.54 -17.54 10.77
C SER A 443 -16.63 -18.51 10.01
N MET A 444 -15.30 -18.40 10.19
CA MET A 444 -14.25 -19.14 9.48
C MET A 444 -14.16 -18.87 7.97
N LYS A 445 -15.06 -18.04 7.42
CA LYS A 445 -15.06 -17.62 6.00
C LYS A 445 -13.79 -16.87 5.61
N ASP A 446 -13.14 -16.26 6.58
CA ASP A 446 -11.88 -15.56 6.44
C ASP A 446 -10.70 -16.49 6.17
N LEU A 447 -10.71 -17.69 6.72
CA LEU A 447 -9.72 -18.71 6.38
C LEU A 447 -10.05 -19.42 5.05
N GLU A 448 -11.33 -19.61 4.75
CA GLU A 448 -11.78 -20.13 3.44
C GLU A 448 -11.32 -19.21 2.31
N TYR A 449 -11.50 -17.89 2.47
CA TYR A 449 -11.02 -16.88 1.52
C TYR A 449 -9.50 -16.99 1.26
N ILE A 450 -8.69 -17.21 2.29
CA ILE A 450 -7.24 -17.37 2.13
C ILE A 450 -6.90 -18.65 1.34
N GLU A 451 -7.60 -19.75 1.60
CA GLU A 451 -7.38 -20.99 0.84
C GLU A 451 -7.73 -20.82 -0.63
N GLU A 452 -8.89 -20.23 -0.93
CA GLU A 452 -9.31 -19.93 -2.30
C GLU A 452 -8.29 -19.01 -2.99
N LEU A 453 -7.80 -17.97 -2.30
CA LEU A 453 -6.79 -17.06 -2.81
C LEU A 453 -5.47 -17.78 -3.09
N LYS A 454 -5.00 -18.66 -2.20
CA LYS A 454 -3.78 -19.45 -2.42
C LYS A 454 -3.94 -20.40 -3.61
N GLN A 455 -5.09 -21.07 -3.72
CA GLN A 455 -5.39 -21.93 -4.87
C GLN A 455 -5.42 -21.14 -6.18
N LEU A 456 -5.97 -19.92 -6.17
CA LEU A 456 -6.00 -19.05 -7.34
C LEU A 456 -4.58 -18.62 -7.75
N ILE A 457 -3.72 -18.25 -6.79
CA ILE A 457 -2.31 -17.91 -7.06
C ILE A 457 -1.57 -19.07 -7.72
N GLU A 458 -1.79 -20.30 -7.24
CA GLU A 458 -1.18 -21.50 -7.81
C GLU A 458 -1.72 -21.82 -9.21
N LYS A 459 -3.05 -21.78 -9.36
CA LYS A 459 -3.74 -22.09 -10.62
C LYS A 459 -3.37 -21.12 -11.74
N GLU A 460 -3.31 -19.83 -11.44
CA GLU A 460 -3.02 -18.76 -12.41
C GLU A 460 -1.51 -18.48 -12.53
N GLU A 461 -0.67 -19.31 -11.90
CA GLU A 461 0.80 -19.23 -11.96
C GLU A 461 1.38 -17.86 -11.56
N ILE A 462 0.73 -17.17 -10.61
CA ILE A 462 1.06 -15.79 -10.24
C ILE A 462 2.37 -15.75 -9.44
N PRO A 463 3.42 -15.04 -9.89
CA PRO A 463 4.65 -14.85 -9.12
C PRO A 463 4.38 -13.96 -7.90
N ALA A 464 3.90 -14.56 -6.81
CA ALA A 464 3.49 -13.88 -5.57
C ALA A 464 4.70 -13.75 -4.62
N PRO A 465 5.37 -12.58 -4.56
CA PRO A 465 6.69 -12.44 -3.96
C PRO A 465 6.63 -12.26 -2.45
N ALA A 466 5.46 -11.98 -1.89
CA ALA A 466 5.32 -11.55 -0.52
C ALA A 466 4.26 -12.33 0.25
N PRO A 467 4.47 -12.52 1.57
CA PRO A 467 3.47 -13.14 2.41
C PRO A 467 2.13 -12.41 2.34
N ILE A 468 1.04 -13.17 2.26
CA ILE A 468 -0.31 -12.63 2.41
C ILE A 468 -0.51 -12.40 3.90
N GLU A 469 -0.74 -11.15 4.30
CA GLU A 469 -0.94 -10.78 5.68
C GLU A 469 -2.43 -10.83 6.02
N GLN A 470 -2.78 -11.43 7.15
CA GLN A 470 -4.14 -11.41 7.68
C GLN A 470 -4.17 -10.93 9.13
N ARG A 471 -5.04 -9.98 9.41
CA ARG A 471 -5.25 -9.35 10.73
C ARG A 471 -6.73 -9.24 11.03
N TRP A 472 -7.06 -8.96 12.30
CA TRP A 472 -8.44 -8.73 12.74
C TRP A 472 -8.56 -7.43 13.52
N THR A 473 -9.73 -6.82 13.47
CA THR A 473 -10.11 -5.66 14.31
C THR A 473 -11.55 -5.82 14.78
N ALA A 474 -11.94 -5.12 15.85
CA ALA A 474 -13.35 -4.96 16.23
C ALA A 474 -14.09 -4.06 15.23
N CYS A 475 -15.42 -3.99 15.28
CA CYS A 475 -16.20 -3.14 14.39
C CYS A 475 -15.95 -1.63 14.61
N SER A 476 -16.35 -0.83 13.64
CA SER A 476 -16.54 0.61 13.73
C SER A 476 -18.02 0.96 13.56
N GLN A 477 -18.44 2.06 14.18
CA GLN A 477 -19.76 2.65 13.99
C GLN A 477 -19.79 3.69 12.85
N SER A 478 -18.63 4.04 12.30
CA SER A 478 -18.52 4.97 11.16
C SER A 478 -19.04 4.29 9.87
N PRO A 479 -20.08 4.79 9.20
CA PRO A 479 -20.72 4.11 8.06
C PRO A 479 -19.81 3.86 6.86
N MET A 480 -18.81 4.73 6.68
CA MET A 480 -17.82 4.66 5.59
C MET A 480 -16.60 3.78 5.92
N SER A 481 -16.49 3.29 7.17
CA SER A 481 -15.41 2.40 7.55
C SER A 481 -15.61 1.03 6.90
N PRO A 482 -14.56 0.40 6.35
CA PRO A 482 -14.64 -0.98 5.87
C PRO A 482 -15.04 -2.00 6.95
N ALA A 483 -14.84 -1.64 8.23
CA ALA A 483 -15.25 -2.42 9.39
C ALA A 483 -16.57 -1.93 10.01
N SER A 484 -17.43 -1.24 9.24
CA SER A 484 -18.71 -0.73 9.73
C SER A 484 -19.66 -1.86 10.09
N SER A 485 -20.18 -1.87 11.32
CA SER A 485 -21.30 -2.73 11.74
C SER A 485 -22.19 -2.03 12.78
N SER A 486 -23.47 -2.39 12.79
CA SER A 486 -24.40 -2.02 13.86
C SER A 486 -24.28 -2.95 15.09
N ALA A 487 -23.62 -4.10 14.95
CA ALA A 487 -23.42 -5.06 16.03
C ALA A 487 -22.01 -4.89 16.63
N GLU A 488 -21.95 -4.53 17.92
CA GLU A 488 -20.69 -4.19 18.60
C GLU A 488 -19.72 -5.37 18.77
N ASP A 489 -20.25 -6.60 18.72
CA ASP A 489 -19.47 -7.84 18.88
C ASP A 489 -18.90 -8.39 17.56
N ASP A 490 -19.19 -7.73 16.44
CA ASP A 490 -18.68 -8.14 15.14
C ASP A 490 -17.18 -7.89 15.04
N ILE A 491 -16.48 -8.86 14.46
CA ILE A 491 -15.06 -8.77 14.13
C ILE A 491 -14.88 -8.77 12.62
N PHE A 492 -13.83 -8.08 12.18
CA PHE A 492 -13.50 -7.94 10.76
C PHE A 492 -12.12 -8.52 10.50
N SER A 493 -12.00 -9.26 9.39
CA SER A 493 -10.72 -9.76 8.89
C SER A 493 -10.21 -8.87 7.77
N TRP A 494 -8.93 -8.54 7.83
CA TRP A 494 -8.22 -7.72 6.85
C TRP A 494 -7.17 -8.58 6.19
N VAL A 495 -7.34 -8.82 4.89
CA VAL A 495 -6.42 -9.61 4.08
C VAL A 495 -5.67 -8.69 3.15
N TRP A 496 -4.35 -8.62 3.35
CA TRP A 496 -3.42 -7.80 2.62
C TRP A 496 -2.59 -8.69 1.69
N VAL A 497 -2.72 -8.44 0.38
CA VAL A 497 -1.85 -8.98 -0.67
C VAL A 497 -0.91 -7.89 -1.16
N SER A 498 0.39 -8.18 -1.19
CA SER A 498 1.41 -7.25 -1.68
C SER A 498 2.08 -7.76 -2.97
N LEU A 499 2.36 -6.81 -3.86
CA LEU A 499 3.10 -7.03 -5.10
C LEU A 499 4.33 -6.13 -5.10
N SER A 500 5.47 -6.71 -5.43
CA SER A 500 6.73 -5.96 -5.61
C SER A 500 6.84 -5.52 -7.06
N PHE A 501 7.00 -4.21 -7.28
CA PHE A 501 7.30 -3.70 -8.62
C PHE A 501 8.81 -3.52 -8.77
N ALA A 502 9.39 -4.11 -9.83
CA ALA A 502 10.73 -3.73 -10.25
C ALA A 502 10.69 -2.26 -10.70
N LYS A 503 11.46 -1.39 -10.05
CA LYS A 503 11.74 -0.08 -10.65
C LYS A 503 12.42 -0.32 -11.99
N PRO A 504 12.02 0.38 -13.08
CA PRO A 504 12.90 0.56 -14.21
C PRO A 504 14.26 1.06 -13.67
N ARG A 505 15.38 0.53 -14.18
CA ARG A 505 16.73 0.99 -13.82
C ARG A 505 16.87 2.47 -14.20
N GLU A 506 16.42 3.37 -13.34
CA GLU A 506 16.69 4.79 -13.40
C GLU A 506 17.80 5.10 -12.40
N ASN A 507 18.89 5.68 -12.91
CA ASN A 507 20.12 5.96 -12.20
C ASN A 507 19.89 6.45 -10.75
N SER A 508 20.08 5.55 -9.79
CA SER A 508 19.98 5.74 -8.34
C SER A 508 20.98 6.75 -7.75
N LYS A 509 21.76 7.44 -8.58
CA LYS A 509 22.77 8.42 -8.17
C LYS A 509 22.21 9.78 -7.74
N ARG A 510 20.92 10.10 -7.93
CA ARG A 510 20.39 11.44 -7.64
C ARG A 510 19.70 11.66 -6.29
N ARG A 511 19.37 10.61 -5.52
CA ARG A 511 18.60 10.77 -4.27
C ARG A 511 19.40 10.73 -2.97
N ARG A 512 20.69 10.36 -2.99
CA ARG A 512 21.54 10.31 -1.78
C ARG A 512 22.11 11.66 -1.32
N SER A 513 21.83 12.78 -2.00
CA SER A 513 22.52 14.06 -1.73
C SER A 513 21.64 15.24 -1.34
N ARG A 514 20.42 15.05 -0.83
CA ARG A 514 19.56 16.17 -0.36
C ARG A 514 18.93 15.99 1.03
N GLY A 515 19.40 15.02 1.82
CA GLY A 515 18.93 14.77 3.19
C GLY A 515 20.06 14.72 4.20
N ALA A 516 21.01 15.64 4.12
CA ALA A 516 21.96 15.92 5.19
C ALA A 516 22.60 17.29 4.89
N LYS A 517 22.56 18.18 5.88
CA LYS A 517 23.03 19.58 5.92
C LYS A 517 22.02 20.65 5.51
N GLY A 518 21.50 21.28 6.54
CA GLY A 518 20.84 22.58 6.57
C GLY A 518 20.63 22.89 8.05
N ASP A 519 21.48 23.76 8.58
CA ASP A 519 21.55 24.19 9.99
C ASP A 519 20.23 24.75 10.53
#